data_AF-A0A1B9KI02-F1
#
_entry.id   AF-A0A1B9KI02-F1
#
_cell.length_a   1.000
_cell.length_b   1.000
_cell.length_c   1.000
_cell.angle_alpha   90.00
_cell.angle_beta   90.00
_cell.angle_gamma   90.00
#
_symmetry.space_group_name_H-M   'P 1'
#
loop_
_entity.id
_entity.type
_entity.pdbx_description
1 polymer ?
#
loop_
_entity_poly.entity_id
_entity_poly.type
_entity_poly.pdbx_seq_one_letter_code
_entity_poly.pdbx_strand_id
1 'polypeptide(L)'
;MLALGAKNSREVNNCSDAIILPSPVINFVRPNPFWGSTDDNAWRRNFAGPADMWQLKKGFFVQSIDPASYALNFPTTGANGLYFDLLMDNVDESELTWAPVTHEGITATVKRVSATDHWIERPPTWPPTPPDVVTRVILTGPEAQAQINIAKPTRITVPRLPQTFELVGRDNHGNEIVKYGFVLQKWFVNRWIHDESPDKQSLWCSNLGYRFPKSQNLTNAVCTMSRDGPVVVQVLLVLRRHQVVIITSVE
;
A
#
# COMPACT_ATOMS: atom_id res chain seq x y z
N MET A 1 68.12 44.07 14.94
CA MET A 1 67.82 44.27 13.50
C MET A 1 68.56 43.17 12.74
N LEU A 2 68.07 42.41 11.76
CA LEU A 2 66.77 42.15 11.09
C LEU A 2 66.94 40.77 10.38
N ALA A 3 65.99 39.88 10.11
CA ALA A 3 64.58 39.70 10.52
C ALA A 3 64.22 38.18 10.33
N LEU A 4 62.93 37.79 10.34
CA LEU A 4 62.49 36.41 10.03
C LEU A 4 62.40 36.13 8.52
N GLY A 5 62.50 34.84 8.13
CA GLY A 5 62.40 34.40 6.73
C GLY A 5 62.02 32.93 6.50
N ALA A 6 61.31 32.27 7.42
CA ALA A 6 60.85 30.89 7.21
C ALA A 6 59.53 30.85 6.41
N LYS A 7 59.58 30.42 5.15
CA LYS A 7 58.40 30.09 4.33
C LYS A 7 58.41 28.60 3.95
N ASN A 8 57.94 27.75 4.86
CA ASN A 8 57.44 26.43 4.49
C ASN A 8 55.92 26.55 4.27
N SER A 9 55.52 26.85 3.04
CA SER A 9 54.14 26.71 2.59
C SER A 9 53.78 25.23 2.56
N ARG A 10 53.23 24.71 3.67
CA ARG A 10 52.44 23.49 3.63
C ARG A 10 51.19 23.79 2.80
N GLU A 11 51.14 23.24 1.58
CA GLU A 11 49.88 23.05 0.88
C GLU A 11 48.99 22.18 1.75
N VAL A 12 48.01 22.81 2.39
CA VAL A 12 46.90 22.08 2.99
C VAL A 12 45.99 21.69 1.84
N ASN A 13 46.17 20.46 1.36
CA ASN A 13 45.29 19.85 0.38
C ASN A 13 43.92 19.60 1.04
N ASN A 14 43.10 20.66 1.12
CA ASN A 14 41.69 20.60 1.47
C ASN A 14 40.93 19.92 0.32
N CYS A 15 41.12 18.60 0.18
CA CYS A 15 40.10 17.74 -0.39
C CYS A 15 38.95 17.72 0.63
N SER A 16 38.05 18.69 0.51
CA SER A 16 36.74 18.61 1.15
C SER A 16 35.98 17.48 0.45
N ASP A 17 36.12 16.26 0.96
CA ASP A 17 35.35 15.12 0.50
C ASP A 17 33.85 15.45 0.66
N ALA A 18 33.21 15.75 -0.46
CA ALA A 18 31.79 16.04 -0.50
C ALA A 18 31.04 14.75 -0.18
N ILE A 19 30.57 14.61 1.06
CA ILE A 19 29.68 13.52 1.47
C ILE A 19 28.35 13.73 0.74
N ILE A 20 28.20 13.07 -0.41
CA ILE A 20 26.93 12.99 -1.13
C ILE A 20 26.00 12.11 -0.29
N LEU A 21 25.15 12.75 0.52
CA LEU A 21 24.05 12.06 1.18
C LEU A 21 23.06 11.59 0.10
N PRO A 22 22.68 10.30 0.10
CA PRO A 22 21.68 9.79 -0.84
C PRO A 22 20.32 10.45 -0.57
N SER A 23 19.57 10.73 -1.64
CA SER A 23 18.29 11.42 -1.51
C SER A 23 17.23 10.57 -0.77
N PRO A 24 16.35 11.19 0.03
CA PRO A 24 15.13 10.58 0.53
C PRO A 24 14.30 9.95 -0.59
N VAL A 25 13.83 8.72 -0.37
CA VAL A 25 13.08 7.98 -1.39
C VAL A 25 12.10 6.99 -0.76
N ILE A 26 10.94 6.78 -1.40
CA ILE A 26 10.00 5.70 -1.09
C ILE A 26 10.29 4.59 -2.10
N ASN A 27 10.88 3.49 -1.63
CA ASN A 27 11.30 2.39 -2.51
C ASN A 27 10.21 1.31 -2.66
N PHE A 28 9.41 1.10 -1.60
CA PHE A 28 8.37 0.08 -1.59
C PHE A 28 7.08 0.59 -0.96
N VAL A 29 5.96 0.00 -1.39
CA VAL A 29 4.68 0.10 -0.68
C VAL A 29 4.17 -1.27 -0.28
N ARG A 30 3.86 -1.42 1.01
CA ARG A 30 3.59 -2.69 1.67
C ARG A 30 2.13 -2.80 2.09
N PRO A 31 1.24 -3.40 1.28
CA PRO A 31 0.05 -4.05 1.81
C PRO A 31 0.47 -5.27 2.65
N ASN A 32 -0.49 -5.96 3.28
CA ASN A 32 -0.20 -7.19 4.03
C ASN A 32 0.48 -8.26 3.11
N PRO A 33 1.74 -8.65 3.39
CA PRO A 33 2.51 -9.58 2.56
C PRO A 33 2.36 -11.05 2.97
N PHE A 34 1.58 -11.38 4.01
CA PHE A 34 1.45 -12.71 4.62
C PHE A 34 1.09 -13.83 3.64
N TRP A 35 0.36 -13.50 2.58
CA TRP A 35 -0.06 -14.45 1.55
C TRP A 35 0.92 -14.53 0.36
N GLY A 36 1.92 -13.64 0.31
CA GLY A 36 2.99 -13.60 -0.69
C GLY A 36 4.18 -14.52 -0.38
N SER A 37 3.93 -15.62 0.33
CA SER A 37 4.91 -16.60 0.82
C SER A 37 4.24 -17.97 0.92
N THR A 38 4.96 -19.05 0.60
CA THR A 38 4.47 -20.43 0.83
C THR A 38 4.50 -20.85 2.29
N ASP A 39 5.32 -20.18 3.09
CA ASP A 39 5.77 -20.69 4.38
C ASP A 39 4.83 -20.25 5.51
N ASP A 40 4.16 -19.11 5.30
CA ASP A 40 3.35 -18.42 6.31
C ASP A 40 1.85 -18.67 6.17
N ASN A 41 1.39 -19.40 5.14
CA ASN A 41 -0.04 -19.59 4.89
C ASN A 41 -0.50 -21.06 4.81
N ALA A 42 -1.73 -21.30 5.31
CA ALA A 42 -2.33 -22.63 5.46
C ALA A 42 -2.52 -23.39 4.13
N TRP A 43 -2.47 -22.71 2.99
CA TRP A 43 -2.66 -23.30 1.66
C TRP A 43 -1.34 -23.69 0.99
N ARG A 44 -0.18 -23.31 1.55
CA ARG A 44 1.17 -23.47 0.96
C ARG A 44 1.26 -22.98 -0.49
N ARG A 45 0.50 -21.94 -0.84
CA ARG A 45 0.50 -21.32 -2.18
C ARG A 45 1.08 -19.92 -2.10
N ASN A 46 1.94 -19.57 -3.06
CA ASN A 46 2.44 -18.21 -3.15
C ASN A 46 1.44 -17.33 -3.93
N PHE A 47 0.91 -16.29 -3.29
CA PHE A 47 0.02 -15.29 -3.91
C PHE A 47 0.74 -13.96 -4.19
N ALA A 48 2.08 -13.94 -4.14
CA ALA A 48 2.88 -12.78 -4.51
C ALA A 48 2.69 -12.39 -5.98
N GLY A 49 2.90 -11.12 -6.28
CA GLY A 49 3.08 -10.67 -7.66
C GLY A 49 4.38 -11.21 -8.27
N PRO A 50 4.58 -11.01 -9.59
CA PRO A 50 5.86 -11.23 -10.26
C PRO A 50 7.03 -10.57 -9.52
N ALA A 51 8.22 -11.19 -9.54
CA ALA A 51 9.37 -10.77 -8.73
C ALA A 51 9.98 -9.41 -9.13
N ASP A 52 9.68 -8.94 -10.33
CA ASP A 52 9.95 -7.58 -10.86
C ASP A 52 8.93 -6.53 -10.35
N MET A 53 7.75 -6.97 -9.89
CA MET A 53 6.73 -6.11 -9.30
C MET A 53 6.70 -6.15 -7.76
N TRP A 54 7.19 -7.22 -7.14
CA TRP A 54 7.02 -7.49 -5.71
C TRP A 54 8.29 -8.04 -5.04
N GLN A 55 8.72 -7.40 -3.96
CA GLN A 55 9.76 -7.92 -3.06
C GLN A 55 9.15 -8.56 -1.81
N LEU A 56 9.59 -9.78 -1.51
CA LEU A 56 9.21 -10.53 -0.31
C LEU A 56 9.38 -9.67 0.97
N LYS A 57 8.39 -9.69 1.85
CA LYS A 57 8.30 -8.88 3.11
C LYS A 57 8.28 -7.34 2.95
N LYS A 58 8.63 -6.77 1.80
CA LYS A 58 8.59 -5.31 1.54
C LYS A 58 7.41 -4.84 0.69
N GLY A 59 6.84 -5.68 -0.16
CA GLY A 59 5.67 -5.34 -0.98
C GLY A 59 6.02 -4.90 -2.41
N PHE A 60 5.20 -4.02 -2.99
CA PHE A 60 5.35 -3.57 -4.37
C PHE A 60 6.49 -2.55 -4.50
N PHE A 61 7.28 -2.67 -5.57
CA PHE A 61 8.21 -1.60 -5.96
C PHE A 61 7.45 -0.35 -6.43
N VAL A 62 7.95 0.83 -6.06
CA VAL A 62 7.52 2.08 -6.69
C VAL A 62 8.03 2.12 -8.13
N GLN A 63 7.13 2.14 -9.11
CA GLN A 63 7.46 2.10 -10.54
C GLN A 63 7.89 3.47 -11.07
N SER A 64 7.30 4.55 -10.57
CA SER A 64 7.67 5.92 -10.94
C SER A 64 7.20 6.94 -9.91
N ILE A 65 7.93 8.06 -9.82
CA ILE A 65 7.51 9.27 -9.08
C ILE A 65 6.98 10.39 -10.01
N ASP A 66 6.97 10.16 -11.32
CA ASP A 66 6.36 11.06 -12.32
C ASP A 66 4.82 10.93 -12.30
N PRO A 67 4.07 12.03 -12.10
CA PRO A 67 2.61 12.04 -12.17
C PRO A 67 2.01 11.44 -13.44
N ALA A 68 2.68 11.53 -14.59
CA ALA A 68 2.22 10.90 -15.83
C ALA A 68 2.23 9.36 -15.76
N SER A 69 2.99 8.78 -14.83
CA SER A 69 3.23 7.34 -14.69
C SER A 69 2.59 6.71 -13.44
N TYR A 70 1.88 7.48 -12.59
CA TYR A 70 1.24 6.97 -11.36
C TYR A 70 0.23 5.84 -11.56
N ALA A 71 -0.26 5.62 -12.79
CA ALA A 71 -1.11 4.47 -13.11
C ALA A 71 -0.39 3.10 -13.05
N LEU A 72 0.95 3.09 -13.02
CA LEU A 72 1.78 1.90 -12.84
C LEU A 72 1.97 1.51 -11.36
N ASN A 73 1.74 2.45 -10.45
CA ASN A 73 1.96 2.26 -9.01
C ASN A 73 0.78 1.55 -8.33
N PHE A 74 1.08 0.83 -7.25
CA PHE A 74 0.07 0.26 -6.35
C PHE A 74 -0.55 1.35 -5.43
N PRO A 75 -1.84 1.27 -5.05
CA PRO A 75 -2.87 0.40 -5.56
C PRO A 75 -3.61 1.00 -6.77
N THR A 76 -4.06 0.15 -7.68
CA THR A 76 -5.02 0.54 -8.73
C THR A 76 -6.48 0.39 -8.29
N THR A 77 -6.74 -0.10 -7.07
CA THR A 77 -8.08 -0.36 -6.52
C THR A 77 -8.16 -0.07 -5.03
N GLY A 78 -9.26 0.53 -4.56
CA GLY A 78 -9.47 0.87 -3.15
C GLY A 78 -10.79 0.34 -2.58
N ALA A 79 -10.92 0.43 -1.26
CA ALA A 79 -12.13 0.20 -0.47
C ALA A 79 -11.97 0.89 0.89
N ASN A 80 -13.07 1.14 1.60
CA ASN A 80 -13.02 1.84 2.88
C ASN A 80 -12.21 1.05 3.93
N GLY A 81 -11.30 1.73 4.63
CA GLY A 81 -10.49 1.15 5.70
C GLY A 81 -9.28 0.33 5.24
N LEU A 82 -9.07 0.14 3.93
CA LEU A 82 -7.83 -0.43 3.38
C LEU A 82 -6.63 0.46 3.66
N TYR A 83 -5.45 -0.15 3.71
CA TYR A 83 -4.21 0.53 4.02
C TYR A 83 -3.00 -0.18 3.40
N PHE A 84 -1.91 0.57 3.30
CA PHE A 84 -0.58 0.07 2.98
C PHE A 84 0.47 0.97 3.66
N ASP A 85 1.64 0.40 3.94
CA ASP A 85 2.75 1.13 4.55
C ASP A 85 3.71 1.64 3.47
N LEU A 86 4.20 2.88 3.60
CA LEU A 86 5.31 3.41 2.81
C LEU A 86 6.60 2.96 3.46
N LEU A 87 7.52 2.38 2.69
CA LEU A 87 8.87 2.02 3.16
C LEU A 87 9.86 3.00 2.53
N MET A 88 10.43 3.84 3.37
CA MET A 88 11.35 4.92 3.00
C MET A 88 12.79 4.58 3.37
N ASP A 89 13.72 5.07 2.55
CA ASP A 89 15.15 5.07 2.84
C ASP A 89 15.67 6.52 2.83
N ASN A 90 16.75 6.77 3.60
CA ASN A 90 17.46 8.05 3.71
C ASN A 90 16.67 9.23 4.31
N VAL A 91 15.62 8.97 5.10
CA VAL A 91 14.84 9.99 5.82
C VAL A 91 14.28 9.44 7.13
N ASP A 92 14.22 10.24 8.19
CA ASP A 92 13.39 9.90 9.35
C ASP A 92 11.93 10.25 9.05
N GLU A 93 11.08 9.23 8.95
CA GLU A 93 9.65 9.39 8.74
C GLU A 93 8.97 10.23 9.85
N SER A 94 9.63 10.45 11.00
CA SER A 94 9.09 11.21 12.14
C SER A 94 9.10 12.72 11.90
N GLU A 95 9.98 13.19 11.02
CA GLU A 95 10.13 14.59 10.63
C GLU A 95 9.15 14.98 9.50
N LEU A 96 8.45 13.99 8.92
CA LEU A 96 7.56 14.19 7.78
C LEU A 96 6.10 14.44 8.19
N THR A 97 5.57 15.55 7.69
CA THR A 97 4.16 15.92 7.75
C THR A 97 3.46 15.67 6.41
N TRP A 98 2.18 15.32 6.47
CA TRP A 98 1.41 14.88 5.29
C TRP A 98 0.01 15.47 5.31
N ALA A 99 -0.39 16.14 4.23
CA ALA A 99 -1.77 16.59 4.05
C ALA A 99 -2.66 15.43 3.53
N PRO A 100 -3.91 15.30 4.01
CA PRO A 100 -4.85 14.32 3.46
C PRO A 100 -5.33 14.77 2.06
N VAL A 101 -5.42 13.82 1.13
CA VAL A 101 -5.82 14.08 -0.27
C VAL A 101 -7.19 13.49 -0.51
N THR A 102 -8.14 14.29 -1.01
CA THR A 102 -9.55 13.88 -1.18
C THR A 102 -10.06 14.13 -2.59
N HIS A 103 -10.54 13.07 -3.25
CA HIS A 103 -11.18 13.13 -4.57
C HIS A 103 -12.43 12.24 -4.59
N GLU A 104 -13.56 12.75 -5.12
CA GLU A 104 -14.80 11.98 -5.33
C GLU A 104 -15.33 11.25 -4.08
N GLY A 105 -15.12 11.83 -2.89
CA GLY A 105 -15.51 11.24 -1.60
C GLY A 105 -14.56 10.17 -1.06
N ILE A 106 -13.45 9.90 -1.74
CA ILE A 106 -12.35 9.06 -1.24
C ILE A 106 -11.24 9.97 -0.68
N THR A 107 -10.80 9.72 0.55
CA THR A 107 -9.68 10.40 1.20
C THR A 107 -8.53 9.42 1.45
N ALA A 108 -7.33 9.76 0.97
CA ALA A 108 -6.08 9.12 1.38
C ALA A 108 -5.44 9.93 2.51
N THR A 109 -5.18 9.29 3.64
CA THR A 109 -4.53 9.93 4.82
C THR A 109 -3.29 9.14 5.21
N VAL A 110 -2.16 9.81 5.37
CA VAL A 110 -0.90 9.21 5.86
C VAL A 110 -0.78 9.42 7.36
N LYS A 111 -0.41 8.37 8.12
CA LYS A 111 -0.18 8.43 9.57
C LYS A 111 0.94 7.51 10.00
N ARG A 112 1.82 7.96 10.90
CA ARG A 112 2.66 7.04 11.68
C ARG A 112 1.78 6.26 12.67
N VAL A 113 1.86 4.93 12.64
CA VAL A 113 1.09 4.04 13.53
C VAL A 113 1.97 2.91 14.06
N SER A 114 1.70 2.44 15.28
CA SER A 114 2.34 1.24 15.81
C SER A 114 1.86 0.00 15.06
N ALA A 115 2.81 -0.74 14.50
CA ALA A 115 2.69 -2.00 13.79
C ALA A 115 2.20 -3.15 14.71
N THR A 116 0.92 -3.14 15.04
CA THR A 116 0.28 -4.22 15.83
C THR A 116 -0.21 -5.38 14.95
N ASP A 117 -0.03 -5.29 13.64
CA ASP A 117 -0.36 -6.35 12.69
C ASP A 117 0.45 -7.64 12.96
N HIS A 118 -0.17 -8.80 12.77
CA HIS A 118 0.43 -10.12 13.04
C HIS A 118 1.45 -10.56 11.98
N TRP A 119 1.38 -9.98 10.78
CA TRP A 119 2.26 -10.29 9.65
C TRP A 119 3.56 -9.49 9.65
N ILE A 120 3.69 -8.52 10.56
CA ILE A 120 4.93 -7.80 10.80
C ILE A 120 5.72 -8.65 11.79
N GLU A 121 6.71 -9.37 11.27
CA GLU A 121 7.60 -10.25 12.04
C GLU A 121 8.23 -9.48 13.19
N ARG A 122 8.20 -10.07 14.40
CA ARG A 122 8.92 -9.54 15.56
C ARG A 122 9.84 -10.62 16.10
N PRO A 123 11.13 -10.34 16.35
CA PRO A 123 11.99 -11.30 17.02
C PRO A 123 11.42 -11.60 18.41
N PRO A 124 11.33 -12.88 18.84
CA PRO A 124 10.82 -13.25 20.15
C PRO A 124 11.85 -12.95 21.24
N THR A 125 11.99 -11.67 21.62
CA THR A 125 12.88 -11.22 22.69
C THR A 125 12.17 -11.22 24.05
N TRP A 126 12.96 -11.33 25.12
CA TRP A 126 12.52 -11.02 26.48
C TRP A 126 13.38 -9.89 27.08
N PRO A 127 12.79 -8.76 27.52
CA PRO A 127 11.37 -8.39 27.37
C PRO A 127 10.98 -8.22 25.88
N PRO A 128 9.67 -8.20 25.56
CA PRO A 128 9.19 -7.99 24.20
C PRO A 128 9.68 -6.64 23.67
N THR A 129 10.18 -6.59 22.43
CA THR A 129 10.43 -5.31 21.76
C THR A 129 9.13 -4.51 21.62
N PRO A 130 9.18 -3.17 21.74
CA PRO A 130 8.07 -2.32 21.30
C PRO A 130 7.67 -2.66 19.85
N PRO A 131 6.39 -2.52 19.48
CA PRO A 131 5.98 -2.68 18.09
C PRO A 131 6.65 -1.61 17.22
N ASP A 132 7.08 -1.98 16.02
CA ASP A 132 7.62 -1.04 15.03
C ASP A 132 6.63 0.10 14.77
N VAL A 133 7.11 1.22 14.25
CA VAL A 133 6.25 2.31 13.79
C VAL A 133 6.36 2.39 12.28
N VAL A 134 5.22 2.39 11.59
CA VAL A 134 5.14 2.43 10.13
C VAL A 134 4.39 3.67 9.66
N THR A 135 4.84 4.28 8.57
CA THR A 135 4.10 5.33 7.86
C THR A 135 3.02 4.70 6.98
N ARG A 136 1.78 4.71 7.47
CA ARG A 136 0.63 4.03 6.87
C ARG A 136 -0.27 4.99 6.10
N VAL A 137 -0.49 4.71 4.83
CA VAL A 137 -1.57 5.29 4.03
C VAL A 137 -2.86 4.55 4.34
N ILE A 138 -3.94 5.29 4.66
CA ILE A 138 -5.28 4.75 4.91
C ILE A 138 -6.23 5.34 3.88
N LEU A 139 -6.99 4.49 3.20
CA LEU A 139 -8.06 4.89 2.29
C LEU A 139 -9.39 4.90 3.03
N THR A 140 -10.04 6.06 3.08
CA THR A 140 -11.41 6.24 3.60
C THR A 140 -12.33 6.63 2.45
N GLY A 141 -13.57 6.17 2.41
CA GLY A 141 -14.50 6.57 1.36
C GLY A 141 -15.87 5.89 1.47
N PRO A 142 -16.68 5.88 0.39
CA PRO A 142 -18.02 5.32 0.44
C PRO A 142 -18.04 3.85 0.86
N GLU A 143 -18.92 3.51 1.80
CA GLU A 143 -19.09 2.16 2.31
C GLU A 143 -20.57 1.84 2.59
N ALA A 144 -20.85 0.57 2.91
CA ALA A 144 -22.19 0.07 3.22
C ALA A 144 -22.29 -0.55 4.62
N GLN A 145 -21.37 -0.23 5.55
CA GLN A 145 -21.24 -0.89 6.85
C GLN A 145 -22.56 -0.90 7.66
N ALA A 146 -23.30 0.20 7.65
CA ALA A 146 -24.60 0.32 8.33
C ALA A 146 -25.72 -0.56 7.74
N GLN A 147 -25.51 -1.17 6.56
CA GLN A 147 -26.54 -1.87 5.80
C GLN A 147 -26.09 -3.20 5.17
N ILE A 148 -24.99 -3.79 5.64
CA ILE A 148 -24.51 -5.13 5.20
C ILE A 148 -25.60 -6.21 5.34
N ASN A 149 -26.35 -6.16 6.45
CA ASN A 149 -27.44 -7.10 6.76
C ASN A 149 -28.77 -6.77 6.05
N ILE A 150 -28.88 -5.64 5.34
CA ILE A 150 -30.12 -5.24 4.66
C ILE A 150 -30.14 -5.86 3.27
N ALA A 151 -31.15 -6.69 2.96
CA ALA A 151 -31.27 -7.36 1.67
C ALA A 151 -31.48 -6.41 0.47
N LYS A 152 -32.12 -5.26 0.70
CA LYS A 152 -32.31 -4.17 -0.27
C LYS A 152 -31.75 -2.87 0.33
N PRO A 153 -30.44 -2.63 0.23
CA PRO A 153 -29.80 -1.44 0.78
C PRO A 153 -30.24 -0.17 0.04
N THR A 154 -30.05 1.01 0.65
CA THR A 154 -30.17 2.30 -0.02
C THR A 154 -28.89 2.64 -0.78
N ARG A 155 -29.02 3.41 -1.86
CA ARG A 155 -27.86 3.87 -2.65
C ARG A 155 -26.86 4.64 -1.80
N ILE A 156 -25.58 4.41 -2.08
CA ILE A 156 -24.46 5.16 -1.53
C ILE A 156 -23.73 5.88 -2.66
N THR A 157 -22.84 6.81 -2.32
CA THR A 157 -22.03 7.53 -3.31
C THR A 157 -21.18 6.56 -4.12
N VAL A 158 -21.20 6.71 -5.45
CA VAL A 158 -20.33 5.99 -6.39
C VAL A 158 -19.26 6.98 -6.88
N PRO A 159 -17.98 6.85 -6.49
CA PRO A 159 -16.91 7.74 -6.93
C PRO A 159 -16.71 7.70 -8.45
N ARG A 160 -16.48 8.87 -9.10
CA ARG A 160 -16.12 8.92 -10.52
C ARG A 160 -14.63 8.62 -10.68
N LEU A 161 -14.30 7.40 -11.12
CA LEU A 161 -12.93 6.92 -11.33
C LEU A 161 -12.59 6.86 -12.83
N PRO A 162 -11.30 6.94 -13.23
CA PRO A 162 -10.10 6.95 -12.38
C PRO A 162 -9.88 8.27 -11.61
N GLN A 163 -9.19 8.19 -10.47
CA GLN A 163 -8.71 9.34 -9.70
C GLN A 163 -7.24 9.17 -9.32
N THR A 164 -6.45 10.21 -9.54
CA THR A 164 -5.03 10.27 -9.18
C THR A 164 -4.88 10.84 -7.77
N PHE A 165 -4.08 10.19 -6.94
CA PHE A 165 -3.69 10.68 -5.61
C PHE A 165 -2.18 10.91 -5.61
N GLU A 166 -1.73 12.05 -5.09
CA GLU A 166 -0.31 12.36 -4.86
C GLU A 166 -0.10 12.72 -3.39
N LEU A 167 0.63 11.89 -2.67
CA LEU A 167 0.97 12.07 -1.27
C LEU A 167 2.35 12.73 -1.19
N VAL A 168 2.44 13.89 -0.54
CA VAL A 168 3.67 14.66 -0.40
C VAL A 168 4.07 14.72 1.07
N GLY A 169 5.22 14.14 1.39
CA GLY A 169 5.84 14.21 2.72
C GLY A 169 6.71 15.45 2.81
N ARG A 170 6.38 16.34 3.75
CA ARG A 170 7.05 17.63 3.94
C ARG A 170 7.76 17.74 5.27
N ASP A 171 8.93 18.37 5.29
CA ASP A 171 9.62 18.72 6.53
C ASP A 171 8.86 19.80 7.32
N ASN A 172 9.41 20.18 8.48
CA ASN A 172 8.91 21.26 9.33
C ASN A 172 9.00 22.68 8.72
N HIS A 173 9.71 22.87 7.61
CA HIS A 173 9.76 24.12 6.84
C HIS A 173 8.78 24.12 5.65
N GLY A 174 8.14 22.98 5.37
CA GLY A 174 7.22 22.80 4.24
C GLY A 174 7.87 22.34 2.92
N ASN A 175 9.18 22.03 2.93
CA ASN A 175 9.89 21.52 1.76
C ASN A 175 9.39 20.13 1.37
N GLU A 176 9.34 19.81 0.07
CA GLU A 176 8.97 18.47 -0.40
C GLU A 176 10.16 17.53 -0.27
N ILE A 177 10.05 16.53 0.61
CA ILE A 177 11.14 15.59 0.90
C ILE A 177 10.94 14.27 0.13
N VAL A 178 9.71 13.75 0.12
CA VAL A 178 9.33 12.53 -0.62
C VAL A 178 7.94 12.67 -1.22
N LYS A 179 7.70 11.98 -2.33
CA LYS A 179 6.39 11.92 -2.99
C LYS A 179 6.01 10.50 -3.39
N TYR A 180 4.73 10.18 -3.24
CA TYR A 180 4.15 8.92 -3.70
C TYR A 180 2.80 9.14 -4.34
N GLY A 181 2.63 8.70 -5.59
CA GLY A 181 1.35 8.81 -6.27
C GLY A 181 0.86 7.50 -6.88
N PHE A 182 -0.45 7.36 -6.96
CA PHE A 182 -1.15 6.18 -7.48
C PHE A 182 -2.49 6.57 -8.10
N VAL A 183 -3.05 5.72 -8.97
CA VAL A 183 -4.33 5.97 -9.64
C VAL A 183 -5.35 4.90 -9.27
N LEU A 184 -6.37 5.27 -8.49
CA LEU A 184 -7.50 4.39 -8.21
C LEU A 184 -8.41 4.29 -9.44
N GLN A 185 -8.45 3.12 -10.05
CA GLN A 185 -9.33 2.79 -11.19
C GLN A 185 -10.67 2.20 -10.75
N LYS A 186 -10.72 1.53 -9.58
CA LYS A 186 -11.92 0.86 -9.04
C LYS A 186 -12.03 1.11 -7.54
N TRP A 187 -13.27 1.30 -7.06
CA TRP A 187 -13.61 1.32 -5.64
C TRP A 187 -14.57 0.18 -5.32
N PHE A 188 -14.24 -0.59 -4.30
CA PHE A 188 -15.03 -1.73 -3.84
C PHE A 188 -15.74 -1.39 -2.52
N VAL A 189 -16.93 -1.98 -2.37
CA VAL A 189 -17.71 -1.92 -1.15
C VAL A 189 -17.99 -3.36 -0.73
N ASN A 190 -17.50 -3.75 0.43
CA ASN A 190 -17.66 -5.09 0.97
C ASN A 190 -18.98 -5.22 1.73
N ARG A 191 -19.60 -6.41 1.63
CA ARG A 191 -20.76 -6.79 2.45
C ARG A 191 -20.37 -7.53 3.74
N TRP A 192 -19.07 -7.70 4.02
CA TRP A 192 -18.57 -8.65 5.03
C TRP A 192 -18.85 -10.12 4.64
N ILE A 193 -18.61 -11.07 5.55
CA ILE A 193 -18.89 -12.49 5.32
C ILE A 193 -20.41 -12.72 5.32
N HIS A 194 -20.97 -12.95 4.14
CA HIS A 194 -22.36 -13.38 3.94
C HIS A 194 -22.39 -14.58 3.00
N ASP A 195 -22.85 -15.71 3.50
CA ASP A 195 -23.16 -16.91 2.70
C ASP A 195 -24.53 -16.70 2.03
N GLU A 196 -24.50 -16.04 0.86
CA GLU A 196 -25.68 -15.71 0.07
C GLU A 196 -25.41 -15.97 -1.41
N SER A 197 -26.43 -16.43 -2.14
CA SER A 197 -26.30 -16.78 -3.56
C SER A 197 -25.83 -15.59 -4.41
N PRO A 198 -25.12 -15.84 -5.54
CA PRO A 198 -24.64 -14.79 -6.43
C PRO A 198 -25.73 -13.79 -6.86
N ASP A 199 -26.95 -14.26 -7.11
CA ASP A 199 -28.09 -13.40 -7.47
C ASP A 199 -28.47 -12.40 -6.37
N LYS A 200 -28.51 -12.86 -5.11
CA LYS A 200 -28.80 -11.98 -3.96
C LYS A 200 -27.68 -10.97 -3.74
N GLN A 201 -26.43 -11.38 -3.92
CA GLN A 201 -25.28 -10.47 -3.81
C GLN A 201 -25.27 -9.45 -4.96
N SER A 202 -25.62 -9.88 -6.18
CA SER A 202 -25.76 -9.01 -7.34
C SER A 202 -26.86 -7.97 -7.14
N LEU A 203 -28.04 -8.39 -6.66
CA LEU A 203 -29.13 -7.50 -6.28
C LEU A 203 -28.72 -6.51 -5.18
N TRP A 204 -27.97 -6.94 -4.17
CA TRP A 204 -27.46 -6.06 -3.11
C TRP A 204 -26.52 -4.98 -3.68
N CYS A 205 -25.55 -5.37 -4.51
CA CYS A 205 -24.67 -4.42 -5.20
C CYS A 205 -25.47 -3.44 -6.08
N SER A 206 -26.43 -3.92 -6.88
CA SER A 206 -27.25 -3.07 -7.76
C SER A 206 -28.09 -2.04 -6.99
N ASN A 207 -28.63 -2.42 -5.83
CA ASN A 207 -29.37 -1.49 -4.97
C ASN A 207 -28.47 -0.38 -4.39
N LEU A 208 -27.20 -0.66 -4.09
CA LEU A 208 -26.22 0.37 -3.69
C LEU A 208 -25.87 1.36 -4.82
N GLY A 209 -26.18 1.04 -6.08
CA GLY A 209 -25.66 1.74 -7.26
C GLY A 209 -24.34 1.16 -7.80
N TYR A 210 -23.89 0.02 -7.25
CA TYR A 210 -22.70 -0.70 -7.66
C TYR A 210 -23.06 -1.87 -8.60
N ARG A 211 -22.05 -2.58 -9.11
CA ARG A 211 -22.23 -3.83 -9.85
C ARG A 211 -21.52 -4.99 -9.14
N PHE A 212 -22.06 -6.19 -9.26
CA PHE A 212 -21.37 -7.39 -8.80
C PHE A 212 -20.01 -7.52 -9.52
N PRO A 213 -18.92 -7.87 -8.81
CA PRO A 213 -17.62 -8.01 -9.43
C PRO A 213 -17.55 -9.29 -10.29
N LYS A 214 -17.02 -9.17 -11.50
CA LYS A 214 -16.53 -10.32 -12.29
C LYS A 214 -15.15 -10.74 -11.77
N SER A 215 -14.74 -11.99 -11.96
CA SER A 215 -13.42 -12.49 -11.49
C SER A 215 -12.24 -11.65 -12.02
N GLN A 216 -12.28 -11.23 -13.29
CA GLN A 216 -11.33 -10.28 -13.91
C GLN A 216 -11.29 -8.87 -13.30
N ASN A 217 -12.25 -8.51 -12.43
CA ASN A 217 -12.15 -7.26 -11.67
C ASN A 217 -11.27 -7.41 -10.43
N LEU A 218 -11.15 -8.64 -9.92
CA LEU A 218 -10.64 -8.97 -8.59
C LEU A 218 -9.22 -9.51 -8.64
N THR A 219 -8.86 -10.24 -9.70
CA THR A 219 -7.50 -10.75 -9.92
C THR A 219 -7.04 -10.49 -11.35
N ASN A 220 -5.73 -10.24 -11.49
CA ASN A 220 -5.01 -10.20 -12.77
C ASN A 220 -4.32 -11.55 -13.06
N ALA A 221 -4.64 -12.60 -12.30
CA ALA A 221 -4.03 -13.91 -12.42
C ALA A 221 -4.40 -14.63 -13.72
N VAL A 222 -3.40 -15.29 -14.30
CA VAL A 222 -3.58 -16.23 -15.40
C VAL A 222 -3.59 -17.64 -14.81
N CYS A 223 -4.71 -18.34 -14.90
CA CYS A 223 -4.81 -19.73 -14.49
C CYS A 223 -4.17 -20.61 -15.58
N THR A 224 -2.89 -20.93 -15.45
CA THR A 224 -2.21 -21.90 -16.33
C THR A 224 -2.43 -23.32 -15.81
N MET A 225 -2.96 -24.18 -16.68
CA MET A 225 -3.10 -25.62 -16.43
C MET A 225 -1.72 -26.29 -16.53
N SER A 226 -0.94 -26.26 -15.44
CA SER A 226 0.25 -27.12 -15.32
C SER A 226 -0.18 -28.56 -15.03
N ARG A 227 0.74 -29.52 -15.20
CA ARG A 227 0.48 -30.94 -14.85
C ARG A 227 0.26 -31.18 -13.35
N ASP A 228 0.53 -30.18 -12.51
CA ASP A 228 0.31 -30.20 -11.05
C ASP A 228 -1.00 -29.49 -10.64
N GLY A 229 -1.85 -29.12 -11.61
CA GLY A 229 -3.17 -28.52 -11.38
C GLY A 229 -3.20 -26.98 -11.48
N PRO A 230 -4.39 -26.38 -11.28
CA PRO A 230 -4.57 -24.93 -11.49
C PRO A 230 -3.88 -24.09 -10.41
N VAL A 231 -2.88 -23.31 -10.86
CA VAL A 231 -2.25 -22.26 -10.07
C VAL A 231 -3.16 -21.03 -10.08
N VAL A 232 -4.12 -21.02 -9.16
CA VAL A 232 -4.95 -19.85 -8.88
C VAL A 232 -4.13 -18.84 -8.07
N VAL A 233 -3.66 -17.76 -8.70
CA VAL A 233 -3.19 -16.57 -7.97
C VAL A 233 -4.42 -15.76 -7.55
N GLN A 234 -5.02 -16.14 -6.41
CA GLN A 234 -6.06 -15.34 -5.79
C GLN A 234 -5.45 -14.04 -5.26
N VAL A 235 -5.77 -12.91 -5.90
CA VAL A 235 -5.48 -11.60 -5.31
C VAL A 235 -6.41 -11.42 -4.13
N LEU A 236 -5.80 -11.54 -2.95
CA LEU A 236 -6.47 -11.33 -1.69
C LEU A 236 -6.65 -9.84 -1.47
N LEU A 237 -7.91 -9.38 -1.48
CA LEU A 237 -8.27 -8.08 -0.91
C LEU A 237 -8.07 -8.18 0.60
N VAL A 238 -6.86 -7.85 1.07
CA VAL A 238 -6.52 -7.94 2.49
C VAL A 238 -7.15 -6.79 3.25
N LEU A 239 -8.40 -7.02 3.66
CA LEU A 239 -9.13 -6.18 4.58
C LEU A 239 -8.62 -6.38 6.02
N ARG A 240 -8.84 -5.37 6.87
CA ARG A 240 -8.33 -5.25 8.24
C ARG A 240 -8.54 -6.50 9.10
N ARG A 241 -7.60 -6.69 10.06
CA ARG A 241 -7.70 -7.52 11.29
C ARG A 241 -8.75 -8.65 11.23
N HIS A 242 -8.25 -9.86 10.94
CA HIS A 242 -8.93 -11.16 10.99
C HIS A 242 -9.81 -11.59 9.80
N GLN A 243 -10.18 -10.73 8.86
CA GLN A 243 -11.10 -11.16 7.78
C GLN A 243 -10.61 -10.86 6.38
N VAL A 244 -10.08 -11.92 5.77
CA VAL A 244 -9.98 -12.10 4.34
C VAL A 244 -11.39 -12.33 3.79
N VAL A 245 -11.91 -11.40 2.99
CA VAL A 245 -13.09 -11.70 2.16
C VAL A 245 -12.59 -12.49 0.94
N ILE A 246 -12.56 -13.82 1.07
CA ILE A 246 -12.34 -14.70 -0.08
C ILE A 246 -13.59 -14.57 -0.96
N ILE A 247 -13.48 -13.82 -2.06
CA ILE A 247 -14.48 -13.94 -3.13
C ILE A 247 -14.11 -15.20 -3.90
N THR A 248 -14.63 -16.35 -3.44
CA THR A 248 -14.49 -17.62 -4.13
C THR A 248 -15.25 -17.54 -5.46
N SER A 249 -14.51 -17.32 -6.54
CA SER A 249 -14.96 -17.70 -7.88
C SER A 249 -14.98 -19.23 -7.92
N VAL A 250 -16.17 -19.81 -7.81
CA VAL A 250 -16.44 -21.18 -8.23
C VAL A 250 -16.97 -21.08 -9.67
N GLU A 251 -16.43 -21.90 -10.58
CA GLU A 251 -17.02 -22.13 -11.90
C GLU A 251 -18.28 -23.00 -11.79
#